data_AF-A0A356ZZ41-F1
#
_entry.id   AF-A0A356ZZ41-F1
#
_cell.length_a   1.000
_cell.length_b   1.000
_cell.length_c   1.000
_cell.angle_alpha   90.00
_cell.angle_beta   90.00
_cell.angle_gamma   90.00
#
_symmetry.space_group_name_H-M   'P 1'
#
loop_
_entity.id
_entity.type
_entity.pdbx_description
1 polymer ?
#
loop_
_entity_poly.entity_id
_entity_poly.type
_entity_poly.pdbx_seq_one_letter_code
_entity_poly.pdbx_strand_id
1 'polypeptide(L)'
;MGGLMELDDACFGGVSHGPGKRGRGTDQDPTLVGVSLNEQGHPQYGFLEKVPDLTQDTVTQRLQEQVEPQSTWRTDGAEVYAQAAKALKATLEVTRSTDPQAAEVFHWVNVFISNAKAFLDGTYHGRGRTRRPLYFAEFVYRFNRRHFGSRLPERLLLACGSAHPHPYGT
;
A
#
# COMPACT_ATOMS: atom_id res chain seq x y z
N MET A 1 -0.68 4.10 11.42
CA MET A 1 0.32 5.12 10.98
C MET A 1 -0.41 6.45 10.93
N GLY A 2 0.19 7.54 11.41
CA GLY A 2 -0.44 8.86 11.43
C GLY A 2 0.38 9.96 10.78
N GLY A 3 -0.09 11.20 10.93
CA GLY A 3 0.52 12.38 10.31
C GLY A 3 0.06 12.62 8.89
N LEU A 4 0.97 13.13 8.04
CA LEU A 4 0.73 13.35 6.62
C LEU A 4 0.95 12.04 5.84
N MET A 5 -0.02 11.68 5.00
CA MET A 5 0.01 10.43 4.24
C MET A 5 -0.40 10.63 2.79
N GLU A 6 0.26 9.93 1.89
CA GLU A 6 -0.19 9.75 0.50
C GLU A 6 -0.92 8.41 0.41
N LEU A 7 -2.16 8.40 -0.06
CA LEU A 7 -2.97 7.19 -0.25
C LEU A 7 -3.35 7.02 -1.71
N ASP A 8 -3.29 5.79 -2.18
CA ASP A 8 -3.65 5.41 -3.54
C ASP A 8 -4.07 3.94 -3.61
N ASP A 9 -4.60 3.51 -4.74
CA ASP A 9 -4.84 2.11 -5.06
C ASP A 9 -4.03 1.65 -6.27
N ALA A 10 -3.63 0.39 -6.22
CA ALA A 10 -2.85 -0.23 -7.27
C ALA A 10 -3.39 -1.63 -7.59
N CYS A 11 -3.21 -2.03 -8.84
CA CYS A 11 -3.50 -3.37 -9.29
C CYS A 11 -2.18 -4.14 -9.48
N PHE A 12 -2.06 -5.30 -8.82
CA PHE A 12 -0.87 -6.15 -8.92
C PHE A 12 -1.21 -7.48 -9.61
N GLY A 13 -0.42 -7.88 -10.59
CA GLY A 13 -0.58 -9.16 -11.30
C GLY A 13 -0.10 -9.07 -12.74
N GLY A 14 -0.04 -10.23 -13.42
CA GLY A 14 0.30 -10.28 -14.84
C GLY A 14 -0.73 -9.57 -15.72
N VAL A 15 -0.39 -9.40 -16.99
CA VAL A 15 -1.30 -8.85 -18.01
C VAL A 15 -2.48 -9.81 -18.16
N SER A 16 -3.71 -9.32 -17.99
CA SER A 16 -4.90 -10.07 -18.41
C SER A 16 -4.87 -10.18 -19.94
N HIS A 17 -4.67 -11.38 -20.49
CA HIS A 17 -4.72 -11.60 -21.93
C HIS A 17 -6.19 -11.62 -22.40
N GLY A 18 -6.60 -10.62 -23.19
CA GLY A 18 -7.96 -10.48 -23.75
C GLY A 18 -8.36 -9.00 -23.95
N PRO A 19 -9.60 -8.69 -24.36
CA PRO A 19 -10.15 -7.31 -24.40
C PRO A 19 -10.37 -6.72 -23.00
N GLY A 20 -9.52 -7.07 -22.04
CA GLY A 20 -9.71 -6.92 -20.60
C GLY A 20 -9.85 -5.47 -20.14
N LYS A 21 -10.65 -5.30 -19.08
CA LYS A 21 -10.79 -4.03 -18.36
C LYS A 21 -9.45 -3.64 -17.73
N ARG A 22 -9.15 -2.33 -17.69
CA ARG A 22 -7.95 -1.75 -17.05
C ARG A 22 -8.31 -1.19 -15.66
N GLY A 23 -7.32 -1.10 -14.76
CA GLY A 23 -7.51 -0.56 -13.39
C GLY A 23 -8.40 -1.45 -12.51
N ARG A 24 -9.33 -0.82 -11.76
CA ARG A 24 -10.20 -1.46 -10.76
C ARG A 24 -11.13 -2.58 -11.27
N GLY A 25 -11.19 -2.81 -12.59
CA GLY A 25 -11.96 -3.90 -13.21
C GLY A 25 -11.12 -5.05 -13.77
N THR A 26 -9.80 -5.03 -13.58
CA THR A 26 -8.88 -6.08 -14.04
C THR A 26 -9.01 -7.35 -13.19
N ASP A 27 -8.54 -8.48 -13.72
CA ASP A 27 -8.30 -9.69 -12.91
C ASP A 27 -7.01 -9.58 -12.09
N GLN A 28 -6.43 -8.39 -11.94
CA GLN A 28 -5.29 -8.19 -11.06
C GLN A 28 -5.77 -8.04 -9.63
N ASP A 29 -4.88 -8.24 -8.66
CA ASP A 29 -5.25 -8.13 -7.26
C ASP A 29 -5.39 -6.63 -6.91
N PRO A 30 -6.58 -6.15 -6.53
CA PRO A 30 -6.76 -4.79 -6.07
C PRO A 30 -6.05 -4.63 -4.74
N THR A 31 -5.31 -3.52 -4.61
CA THR A 31 -4.40 -3.29 -3.50
C THR A 31 -4.52 -1.86 -3.02
N LEU A 32 -4.81 -1.68 -1.74
CA LEU A 32 -4.78 -0.38 -1.09
C LEU A 32 -3.34 -0.08 -0.65
N VAL A 33 -2.90 1.16 -0.89
CA VAL A 33 -1.53 1.58 -0.65
C VAL A 33 -1.52 2.88 0.13
N GLY A 34 -0.59 2.99 1.07
CA GLY A 34 -0.35 4.26 1.74
C GLY A 34 1.09 4.41 2.17
N VAL A 35 1.57 5.65 2.16
CA VAL A 35 2.91 6.03 2.63
C VAL A 35 2.77 7.22 3.57
N SER A 36 3.27 7.09 4.80
CA SER A 36 3.38 8.22 5.72
C SER A 36 4.66 9.00 5.49
N LEU A 37 4.58 10.32 5.65
CA LEU A 37 5.69 11.24 5.47
C LEU A 37 6.10 11.85 6.81
N ASN A 38 7.36 12.27 6.92
CA ASN A 38 7.81 13.13 8.00
C ASN A 38 7.58 14.60 7.66
N GLU A 39 7.92 15.50 8.59
CA GLU A 39 7.77 16.94 8.42
C GLU A 39 8.59 17.51 7.24
N GLN A 40 9.64 16.81 6.82
CA GLN A 40 10.45 17.18 5.65
C GLN A 40 9.89 16.60 4.34
N GLY A 41 8.75 15.90 4.38
CA GLY A 41 8.15 15.26 3.22
C GLY A 41 8.86 13.97 2.78
N HIS A 42 9.68 13.36 3.63
CA HIS A 42 10.32 12.07 3.34
C HIS A 42 9.49 10.89 3.84
N PRO A 43 9.51 9.74 3.15
CA PRO A 43 8.70 8.59 3.54
C PRO A 43 9.20 8.03 4.87
N GLN A 44 8.30 7.65 5.78
CA GLN A 44 8.63 6.99 7.04
C GLN A 44 8.21 5.53 6.99
N TYR A 45 6.91 5.29 6.86
CA TYR A 45 6.29 3.98 6.85
C TYR A 45 5.35 3.85 5.67
N GLY A 46 5.06 2.63 5.25
CA GLY A 46 4.05 2.36 4.24
C GLY A 46 3.36 1.04 4.48
N PHE A 47 2.20 0.89 3.87
CA PHE A 47 1.44 -0.36 3.85
C PHE A 47 1.05 -0.72 2.41
N LEU A 48 0.87 -2.01 2.19
CA LEU A 48 0.46 -2.59 0.92
C LEU A 48 -0.51 -3.73 1.23
N GLU A 49 -1.79 -3.52 1.01
CA GLU A 49 -2.83 -4.46 1.42
C GLU A 49 -3.66 -4.92 0.24
N LYS A 50 -3.62 -6.22 -0.04
CA LYS A 50 -4.53 -6.84 -1.01
C LYS A 50 -5.94 -6.83 -0.41
N VAL A 51 -6.87 -6.22 -1.14
CA VAL A 51 -8.29 -6.14 -0.78
C VAL A 51 -9.13 -7.00 -1.74
N PRO A 52 -10.35 -7.40 -1.37
CA PRO A 52 -11.26 -8.09 -2.28
C PRO A 52 -11.74 -7.17 -3.41
N ASP A 53 -11.94 -5.88 -3.11
CA ASP A 53 -12.40 -4.84 -4.02
C ASP A 53 -12.01 -3.46 -3.48
N LEU A 54 -12.22 -2.42 -4.29
CA LEU A 54 -11.97 -1.02 -3.94
C LEU A 54 -13.29 -0.27 -3.75
N THR A 55 -14.27 -0.94 -3.13
CA THR A 55 -15.54 -0.31 -2.75
C THR A 55 -15.35 0.58 -1.52
N GLN A 56 -16.30 1.49 -1.28
CA GLN A 56 -16.27 2.40 -0.15
C GLN A 56 -16.18 1.66 1.20
N ASP A 57 -16.95 0.59 1.39
CA ASP A 57 -17.00 -0.16 2.65
C ASP A 57 -15.66 -0.83 2.93
N THR A 58 -15.12 -1.54 1.93
CA THR A 58 -13.81 -2.19 2.04
C THR A 58 -12.70 -1.18 2.32
N VAL A 59 -12.62 -0.09 1.55
CA VAL A 59 -11.58 0.93 1.71
C VAL A 59 -11.68 1.59 3.09
N THR A 60 -12.89 1.96 3.54
CA THR A 60 -13.09 2.60 4.85
C THR A 60 -12.67 1.69 5.99
N GLN A 61 -13.09 0.42 5.96
CA GLN A 61 -12.72 -0.56 6.96
C GLN A 61 -11.19 -0.75 7.03
N ARG A 62 -10.53 -0.93 5.87
CA ARG A 62 -9.08 -1.14 5.87
C ARG A 62 -8.30 0.08 6.31
N LEU A 63 -8.71 1.28 5.88
CA LEU A 63 -8.08 2.50 6.38
C LEU A 63 -8.25 2.63 7.91
N GLN A 64 -9.38 2.22 8.48
CA GLN A 64 -9.55 2.24 9.94
C GLN A 64 -8.53 1.36 10.68
N GLU A 65 -8.11 0.24 10.06
CA GLU A 65 -7.13 -0.69 10.62
C GLU A 65 -5.68 -0.21 10.43
N GLN A 66 -5.40 0.56 9.37
CA GLN A 66 -4.03 0.95 8.98
C GLN A 66 -3.63 2.36 9.42
N VAL A 67 -4.59 3.29 9.48
CA VAL A 67 -4.35 4.72 9.68
C VAL A 67 -4.83 5.20 11.04
N GLU A 68 -4.07 6.10 11.66
CA GLU A 68 -4.49 6.77 12.87
C GLU A 68 -5.64 7.75 12.56
N PRO A 69 -6.66 7.84 13.42
CA PRO A 69 -7.71 8.86 13.27
C PRO A 69 -7.11 10.26 13.22
N GLN A 70 -7.79 11.19 12.55
CA GLN A 70 -7.38 12.61 12.46
C GLN A 70 -6.03 12.86 11.75
N SER A 71 -5.56 11.92 10.95
CA SER A 71 -4.42 12.12 10.04
C SER A 71 -4.79 12.98 8.83
N THR A 72 -3.78 13.46 8.11
CA THR A 72 -3.95 14.23 6.86
C THR A 72 -3.62 13.35 5.66
N TRP A 73 -4.54 13.23 4.72
CA TRP A 73 -4.43 12.35 3.56
C TRP A 73 -4.40 13.13 2.26
N ARG A 74 -3.40 12.84 1.43
CA ARG A 74 -3.31 13.26 0.04
C ARG A 74 -3.81 12.14 -0.85
N THR A 75 -4.84 12.40 -1.65
CA THR A 75 -5.42 11.40 -2.56
C THR A 75 -5.80 12.02 -3.91
N ASP A 76 -5.93 11.16 -4.92
CA ASP A 76 -6.29 11.51 -6.31
C ASP A 76 -7.72 12.10 -6.48
N GLY A 77 -8.48 12.16 -5.39
CA GLY A 77 -9.84 12.66 -5.37
C GLY A 77 -10.92 11.63 -5.67
N ALA A 78 -10.61 10.33 -5.69
CA ALA A 78 -11.65 9.31 -5.79
C ALA A 78 -12.62 9.38 -4.59
N GLU A 79 -13.92 9.27 -4.87
CA GLU A 79 -15.00 9.46 -3.88
C GLU A 79 -14.87 8.53 -2.66
N VAL A 80 -14.36 7.31 -2.87
CA VAL A 80 -14.09 6.33 -1.81
C VAL A 80 -13.19 6.90 -0.69
N TYR A 81 -12.18 7.69 -1.03
CA TYR A 81 -11.28 8.31 -0.06
C TYR A 81 -11.94 9.49 0.65
N ALA A 82 -12.78 10.25 -0.04
CA ALA A 82 -13.52 11.35 0.57
C ALA A 82 -14.51 10.85 1.64
N GLN A 83 -15.20 9.75 1.36
CA GLN A 83 -16.12 9.14 2.31
C GLN A 83 -15.38 8.50 3.49
N ALA A 84 -14.27 7.79 3.23
CA ALA A 84 -13.44 7.23 4.29
C ALA A 84 -12.85 8.31 5.20
N ALA A 85 -12.39 9.43 4.62
CA ALA A 85 -11.86 10.56 5.39
C ALA A 85 -12.92 11.16 6.30
N LYS A 86 -14.16 11.30 5.82
CA LYS A 86 -15.30 11.75 6.63
C LYS A 86 -15.59 10.79 7.79
N ALA A 87 -15.60 9.48 7.53
CA ALA A 87 -15.84 8.46 8.55
C ALA A 87 -14.75 8.44 9.64
N LEU A 88 -13.49 8.63 9.25
CA LEU A 88 -12.32 8.57 10.13
C LEU A 88 -11.88 9.94 10.66
N LYS A 89 -12.64 11.00 10.34
CA LYS A 89 -12.35 12.40 10.70
C LYS A 89 -10.95 12.83 10.27
N ALA A 90 -10.47 12.32 9.13
CA ALA A 90 -9.20 12.70 8.53
C ALA A 90 -9.34 14.00 7.75
N THR A 91 -8.26 14.77 7.66
CA THR A 91 -8.19 15.95 6.79
C THR A 91 -7.80 15.50 5.39
N LEU A 92 -8.57 15.88 4.37
CA LEU A 92 -8.31 15.46 2.99
C LEU A 92 -7.72 16.62 2.17
N GLU A 93 -6.56 16.38 1.58
CA GLU A 93 -5.93 17.23 0.57
C GLU A 93 -6.10 16.56 -0.81
N VAL A 94 -7.02 17.08 -1.63
CA VAL A 94 -7.29 16.50 -2.95
C VAL A 94 -6.42 17.18 -4.01
N THR A 95 -5.65 16.38 -4.74
CA THR A 95 -5.00 16.78 -6.00
C THR A 95 -5.42 15.79 -7.06
N ARG A 96 -6.10 16.25 -8.11
CA ARG A 96 -6.57 15.34 -9.16
C ARG A 96 -5.39 14.90 -10.01
N SER A 97 -5.44 13.68 -10.55
CA SER A 97 -4.39 13.18 -11.45
C SER A 97 -4.20 14.03 -12.73
N THR A 98 -5.17 14.89 -13.06
CA THR A 98 -5.10 15.86 -14.17
C THR A 98 -4.34 17.14 -13.80
N ASP A 99 -4.08 17.37 -12.52
CA ASP A 99 -3.42 18.59 -12.06
C ASP A 99 -1.91 18.51 -12.34
N PRO A 100 -1.28 19.61 -12.80
CA PRO A 100 0.16 19.60 -13.13
C PRO A 100 1.07 19.16 -11.98
N GLN A 101 0.65 19.42 -10.74
CA GLN A 101 1.39 19.10 -9.52
C GLN A 101 1.16 17.67 -9.00
N ALA A 102 0.28 16.87 -9.62
CA ALA A 102 -0.07 15.54 -9.12
C ALA A 102 1.16 14.62 -8.98
N ALA A 103 2.10 14.71 -9.92
CA ALA A 103 3.34 13.91 -9.88
C ALA A 103 4.23 14.26 -8.66
N GLU A 104 4.18 15.50 -8.19
CA GLU A 104 4.90 15.95 -6.99
C GLU A 104 4.16 15.55 -5.72
N VAL A 105 2.83 15.72 -5.71
CA VAL A 105 1.97 15.41 -4.55
C VAL A 105 1.93 13.92 -4.22
N PHE A 106 1.95 13.05 -5.24
CA PHE A 106 1.90 11.59 -5.09
C PHE A 106 3.26 10.92 -5.33
N HIS A 107 4.35 11.67 -5.19
CA HIS A 107 5.67 11.18 -5.55
C HIS A 107 6.03 9.89 -4.79
N TRP A 108 5.82 9.86 -3.48
CA TRP A 108 6.30 8.76 -2.65
C TRP A 108 5.43 7.52 -2.73
N VAL A 109 4.10 7.66 -2.83
CA VAL A 109 3.22 6.51 -3.05
C VAL A 109 3.47 5.89 -4.42
N ASN A 110 3.71 6.68 -5.46
CA ASN A 110 4.06 6.18 -6.79
C ASN A 110 5.42 5.46 -6.81
N VAL A 111 6.43 6.02 -6.13
CA VAL A 111 7.74 5.38 -5.96
C VAL A 111 7.61 4.08 -5.16
N PHE A 112 6.80 4.08 -4.10
CA PHE A 112 6.56 2.90 -3.26
C PHE A 112 5.87 1.78 -4.05
N ILE A 113 4.83 2.09 -4.84
CA ILE A 113 4.14 1.14 -5.73
C ILE A 113 5.11 0.59 -6.77
N SER A 114 5.91 1.45 -7.40
CA SER A 114 6.91 1.07 -8.40
C SER A 114 7.96 0.12 -7.80
N ASN A 115 8.46 0.43 -6.61
CA ASN A 115 9.41 -0.41 -5.88
C ASN A 115 8.79 -1.75 -5.47
N ALA A 116 7.54 -1.76 -5.03
CA ALA A 116 6.83 -2.99 -4.69
C ALA A 116 6.71 -3.91 -5.91
N LYS A 117 6.30 -3.37 -7.07
CA LYS A 117 6.20 -4.13 -8.32
C LYS A 117 7.56 -4.71 -8.72
N ALA A 118 8.61 -3.88 -8.75
CA ALA A 118 9.97 -4.32 -9.08
C ALA A 118 10.49 -5.40 -8.11
N PHE A 119 10.23 -5.26 -6.81
CA PHE A 119 10.60 -6.27 -5.81
C PHE A 119 9.91 -7.62 -6.08
N LEU A 120 8.60 -7.58 -6.37
CA LEU A 120 7.82 -8.80 -6.60
C LEU A 120 8.23 -9.50 -7.90
N ASP A 121 8.39 -8.74 -8.98
CA ASP A 121 8.76 -9.27 -10.29
C ASP A 121 10.22 -9.75 -10.31
N GLY A 122 11.11 -9.05 -9.60
CA GLY A 122 12.52 -9.43 -9.48
C GLY A 122 12.75 -10.64 -8.57
N THR A 123 12.01 -10.78 -7.47
CA THR A 123 12.25 -11.81 -6.45
C THR A 123 11.44 -13.08 -6.70
N TYR A 124 10.16 -12.94 -7.04
CA TYR A 124 9.26 -14.08 -7.20
C TYR A 124 8.91 -14.36 -8.67
N HIS A 125 9.32 -13.48 -9.59
CA HIS A 125 9.08 -13.64 -11.04
C HIS A 125 7.61 -13.88 -11.38
N GLY A 126 6.71 -13.17 -10.70
CA GLY A 126 5.26 -13.29 -10.86
C GLY A 126 4.65 -14.61 -10.33
N ARG A 127 5.43 -15.49 -9.69
CA ARG A 127 4.96 -16.79 -9.18
C ARG A 127 4.27 -16.67 -7.83
N GLY A 128 3.30 -17.54 -7.56
CA GLY A 128 2.68 -17.67 -6.23
C GLY A 128 1.66 -16.58 -5.93
N ARG A 129 0.69 -16.38 -6.84
CA ARG A 129 -0.41 -15.42 -6.66
C ARG A 129 -1.23 -15.67 -5.39
N THR A 130 -1.36 -16.93 -4.96
CA THR A 130 -2.00 -17.29 -3.68
C THR A 130 -1.21 -16.80 -2.46
N ARG A 131 0.10 -16.57 -2.61
CA ARG A 131 1.01 -16.10 -1.55
C ARG A 131 1.24 -14.58 -1.61
N ARG A 132 0.49 -13.84 -2.44
CA ARG A 132 0.65 -12.38 -2.60
C ARG A 132 0.67 -11.62 -1.27
N PRO A 133 -0.21 -11.91 -0.29
CA PRO A 133 -0.18 -11.22 1.00
C PRO A 133 1.15 -11.40 1.75
N LEU A 134 1.79 -12.57 1.64
CA LEU A 134 3.11 -12.83 2.24
C LEU A 134 4.20 -11.99 1.59
N TYR A 135 4.17 -11.85 0.27
CA TYR A 135 5.16 -11.07 -0.45
C TYR A 135 5.01 -9.58 -0.17
N PHE A 136 3.76 -9.11 -0.05
CA PHE A 136 3.47 -7.74 0.38
C PHE A 136 3.97 -7.50 1.80
N ALA A 137 3.71 -8.43 2.73
CA ALA A 137 4.21 -8.35 4.09
C ALA A 137 5.74 -8.31 4.15
N GLU A 138 6.45 -9.10 3.32
CA GLU A 138 7.91 -9.05 3.24
C GLU A 138 8.41 -7.69 2.74
N PHE A 139 7.83 -7.17 1.66
CA PHE A 139 8.19 -5.85 1.13
C PHE A 139 7.98 -4.74 2.17
N VAL A 140 6.79 -4.71 2.79
CA VAL A 140 6.43 -3.75 3.84
C VAL A 140 7.35 -3.89 5.05
N TYR A 141 7.68 -5.11 5.46
CA TYR A 141 8.61 -5.36 6.55
C TYR A 141 9.96 -4.71 6.28
N ARG A 142 10.53 -4.94 5.09
CA ARG A 142 11.81 -4.37 4.66
C ARG A 142 11.76 -2.85 4.58
N PHE A 143 10.72 -2.29 3.94
CA PHE A 143 10.58 -0.84 3.79
C PHE A 143 10.46 -0.12 5.13
N ASN A 144 9.59 -0.59 6.03
CA ASN A 144 9.35 0.04 7.33
C ASN A 144 10.55 -0.09 8.29
N ARG A 145 11.49 -0.98 7.98
CA ARG A 145 12.68 -1.27 8.80
C ARG A 145 14.00 -0.96 8.10
N ARG A 146 13.97 -0.30 6.93
CA ARG A 146 15.16 -0.02 6.12
C ARG A 146 16.27 0.73 6.87
N HIS A 147 15.91 1.54 7.86
CA HIS A 147 16.87 2.25 8.72
C HIS A 147 17.69 1.34 9.63
N PHE A 148 17.30 0.08 9.84
CA PHE A 148 18.11 -0.89 10.59
C PHE A 148 19.36 -1.35 9.82
N GLY A 149 19.44 -1.13 8.50
CA GLY A 149 20.58 -1.47 7.68
C GLY A 149 20.97 -2.95 7.82
N SER A 150 22.23 -3.21 8.15
CA SER A 150 22.77 -4.57 8.33
C SER A 150 22.14 -5.37 9.47
N ARG A 151 21.39 -4.74 10.38
CA ARG A 151 20.68 -5.41 11.49
C ARG A 151 19.31 -5.96 11.10
N LEU A 152 18.86 -5.74 9.87
CA LEU A 152 17.56 -6.22 9.40
C LEU A 152 17.39 -7.76 9.53
N PRO A 153 18.40 -8.60 9.22
CA PRO A 153 18.29 -10.05 9.41
C PRO A 153 18.10 -10.46 10.87
N GLU A 154 18.80 -9.80 11.81
CA GLU A 154 18.66 -10.06 13.24
C GLU A 154 17.24 -9.73 13.73
N ARG A 155 16.70 -8.59 13.28
CA ARG A 155 15.31 -8.20 13.57
C ARG A 155 14.30 -9.17 12.97
N LEU A 156 14.60 -9.75 11.81
CA LEU A 156 13.73 -10.73 11.17
C LEU A 156 13.75 -12.04 11.94
N LEU A 157 14.92 -12.53 12.36
CA LEU A 157 15.07 -13.72 13.20
C LEU A 157 14.26 -13.60 14.51
N LEU A 158 14.34 -12.45 15.18
CA LEU A 158 13.54 -12.19 16.38
C LEU A 158 12.04 -12.22 16.09
N ALA A 159 11.60 -11.60 14.99
CA ALA A 159 10.20 -11.63 14.59
C ALA A 159 9.72 -13.07 14.32
N CYS A 160 10.51 -13.87 13.59
CA CYS A 160 10.23 -15.29 13.33
C CYS A 160 10.12 -16.11 14.62
N GLY A 161 10.99 -15.87 15.61
CA GLY A 161 10.93 -16.57 16.90
C GLY A 161 9.67 -16.25 17.72
N SER A 162 9.03 -15.10 17.47
CA SER A 162 7.80 -14.68 18.15
C SER A 162 6.52 -14.91 17.33
N ALA A 163 6.66 -15.22 16.05
CA ALA A 163 5.53 -15.35 15.13
C ALA A 163 4.80 -16.69 15.32
N HIS A 164 3.48 -16.66 15.16
CA HIS A 164 2.70 -17.88 15.12
C HIS A 164 2.88 -18.56 13.76
N PRO A 165 2.78 -19.90 13.66
CA PRO A 165 2.81 -20.60 12.39
C PRO A 165 1.77 -20.02 11.43
N HIS A 166 2.17 -19.77 10.19
CA HIS A 166 1.28 -19.16 9.20
C HIS A 166 0.13 -20.11 8.85
N PRO A 167 -1.10 -19.61 8.58
CA PRO A 167 -2.26 -20.44 8.18
C PRO A 167 -2.11 -21.21 6.85
N TYR A 168 -0.97 -21.11 6.16
CA TYR A 168 -0.61 -21.98 5.03
C TYR A 168 0.34 -23.10 5.47
N GLY A 169 0.25 -23.50 6.74
CA GLY A 169 0.91 -24.70 7.24
C GLY A 169 0.46 -25.89 6.39
N THR A 170 1.40 -26.44 5.64
CA THR A 170 1.33 -27.81 5.12
C THR A 170 1.37 -28.80 6.26
#